data_AF-A0A0M2PQK3-F1
#
_entry.id   AF-A0A0M2PQK3-F1
#
_cell.length_a   1.000
_cell.length_b   1.000
_cell.length_c   1.000
_cell.angle_alpha   90.00
_cell.angle_beta   90.00
_cell.angle_gamma   90.00
#
_symmetry.space_group_name_H-M   'P 1'
#
loop_
_entity.id
_entity.type
_entity.pdbx_description
1 polymer ?
#
loop_
_entity_poly.entity_id
_entity_poly.type
_entity_poly.pdbx_seq_one_letter_code
_entity_poly.pdbx_strand_id
1 'polypeptide(L)'
;EPHQRQLCWAHLKRDFTAIAQRSGVAGELGQRLLALEREVFELWHQFRQQTLSRLELQDRIQPLRQQLQACLEEGASFSVGYREQTPLAKTVRTCRQLLKQEVSLWTFVHHEGVEPTNNAAERSLRPAVIARKLSFGSRSRQGSQFVARLLTVTSSLKVQQRPILDFLTDACRAHRYHLAPPSLLPPAES
;
A
#
# COMPACT_ATOMS: atom_id res chain seq x y z
N GLU A 1 -10.48 1.43 -11.40
CA GLU A 1 -9.72 0.38 -12.12
C GLU A 1 -8.80 -0.42 -11.20
N PRO A 2 -8.87 -1.77 -11.23
CA PRO A 2 -7.98 -2.68 -10.48
C PRO A 2 -6.48 -2.48 -10.79
N HIS A 3 -6.17 -2.02 -12.00
CA HIS A 3 -4.82 -1.71 -12.48
C HIS A 3 -4.20 -0.44 -11.87
N GLN A 4 -4.98 0.37 -11.14
CA GLN A 4 -4.51 1.63 -10.55
C GLN A 4 -4.12 1.49 -9.07
N ARG A 5 -4.19 0.29 -8.49
CA ARG A 5 -3.94 0.08 -7.06
C ARG A 5 -2.97 -1.08 -6.85
N GLN A 6 -1.87 -0.79 -6.17
CA GLN A 6 -0.96 -1.80 -5.64
C GLN A 6 -1.42 -2.23 -4.25
N LEU A 7 -1.61 -3.54 -4.05
CA LEU A 7 -1.80 -4.11 -2.71
C LEU A 7 -0.48 -4.12 -1.95
N CYS A 8 -0.53 -3.75 -0.67
CA CYS A 8 0.66 -3.70 0.16
C CYS A 8 1.10 -5.11 0.57
N TRP A 9 2.22 -5.57 0.02
CA TRP A 9 2.78 -6.88 0.35
C TRP A 9 3.19 -7.03 1.82
N ALA A 10 3.43 -5.94 2.54
CA ALA A 10 3.66 -6.00 4.00
C ALA A 10 2.41 -6.45 4.78
N HIS A 11 1.20 -6.12 4.30
CA HIS A 11 -0.03 -6.66 4.88
C HIS A 11 -0.21 -8.13 4.50
N LEU A 12 0.07 -8.50 3.24
CA LEU A 12 0.02 -9.89 2.79
C LEU A 12 0.96 -10.78 3.60
N LYS A 13 2.19 -10.34 3.86
CA LYS A 13 3.16 -11.06 4.70
C LYS A 13 2.60 -11.34 6.10
N ARG A 14 1.89 -10.38 6.71
CA ARG A 14 1.26 -10.58 8.02
C ARG A 14 0.11 -11.59 7.94
N ASP A 15 -0.71 -11.51 6.89
CA ASP A 15 -1.80 -12.46 6.66
C ASP A 15 -1.25 -13.88 6.42
N PHE A 16 -0.23 -14.03 5.59
CA PHE A 16 0.46 -15.30 5.32
C PHE A 16 1.11 -15.85 6.58
N THR A 17 1.73 -15.00 7.41
CA THR A 17 2.27 -15.40 8.73
C THR A 17 1.17 -15.92 9.65
N ALA A 18 0.05 -15.22 9.73
CA ALA A 18 -1.10 -15.64 10.54
C ALA A 18 -1.76 -16.93 10.02
N ILE A 19 -1.65 -17.22 8.72
CA ILE A 19 -2.07 -18.49 8.12
C ILE A 19 -1.05 -19.59 8.45
N ALA A 20 0.25 -19.32 8.32
CA ALA A 20 1.33 -20.27 8.59
C ALA A 20 1.40 -20.73 10.05
N GLN A 21 0.90 -19.92 10.99
CA GLN A 21 0.79 -20.25 12.41
C GLN A 21 -0.40 -21.18 12.74
N ARG A 22 -1.25 -21.52 11.76
CA ARG A 22 -2.38 -22.45 11.94
C ARG A 22 -1.88 -23.89 11.83
N SER A 23 -2.64 -24.83 12.38
CA SER A 23 -2.35 -26.26 12.24
C SER A 23 -2.89 -26.85 10.93
N GLY A 24 -2.30 -27.97 10.50
CA GLY A 24 -2.71 -28.74 9.34
C GLY A 24 -2.52 -28.02 8.00
N VAL A 25 -3.36 -28.36 7.02
CA VAL A 25 -3.27 -27.88 5.63
C VAL A 25 -3.22 -26.36 5.50
N ALA A 26 -3.88 -25.63 6.42
CA ALA A 26 -3.83 -24.17 6.42
C ALA A 26 -2.43 -23.64 6.78
N GLY A 27 -1.74 -24.26 7.74
CA GLY A 27 -0.39 -23.89 8.12
C GLY A 27 0.62 -24.14 7.00
N GLU A 28 0.55 -25.32 6.39
CA GLU A 28 1.39 -25.71 5.26
C GLU A 28 1.21 -24.76 4.07
N LEU A 29 -0.03 -24.40 3.76
CA LEU A 29 -0.34 -23.39 2.75
C LEU A 29 0.30 -22.03 3.08
N GLY A 30 0.18 -21.58 4.33
CA GLY A 30 0.76 -20.32 4.78
C GLY A 30 2.28 -20.29 4.65
N GLN A 31 2.96 -21.41 4.95
CA GLN A 31 4.41 -21.52 4.80
C GLN A 31 4.85 -21.43 3.33
N ARG A 32 4.11 -22.08 2.41
CA ARG A 32 4.33 -21.96 0.96
C ARG A 32 4.12 -20.53 0.46
N LEU A 33 3.05 -19.86 0.91
CA LEU A 33 2.81 -18.45 0.57
C LEU A 33 3.93 -17.52 1.08
N LEU A 34 4.49 -17.78 2.26
CA LEU A 34 5.64 -17.05 2.79
C LEU A 34 6.95 -17.34 2.04
N ALA A 35 7.13 -18.54 1.51
CA ALA A 35 8.28 -18.85 0.66
C ALA A 35 8.21 -18.02 -0.64
N LEU A 36 7.05 -18.03 -1.30
CA LEU A 36 6.80 -17.22 -2.50
C LEU A 36 6.97 -15.72 -2.25
N GLU A 37 6.49 -15.21 -1.12
CA GLU A 37 6.71 -13.81 -0.74
C GLU A 37 8.21 -13.47 -0.65
N ARG A 38 9.01 -14.34 -0.03
CA ARG A 38 10.46 -14.12 0.08
C ARG A 38 11.13 -14.06 -1.29
N GLU A 39 10.82 -15.00 -2.17
CA GLU A 39 11.37 -15.03 -3.54
C GLU A 39 10.98 -13.77 -4.34
N VAL A 40 9.72 -13.33 -4.23
CA VAL A 40 9.27 -12.07 -4.86
C VAL A 40 10.09 -10.87 -4.36
N PHE A 41 10.33 -10.78 -3.05
CA PHE A 41 11.12 -9.68 -2.49
C PHE A 41 12.60 -9.77 -2.85
N GLU A 42 13.19 -10.96 -2.95
CA GLU A 42 14.56 -11.14 -3.42
C GLU A 42 14.74 -10.60 -4.84
N LEU A 43 13.82 -10.95 -5.76
CA LEU A 43 13.82 -10.41 -7.13
C LEU A 43 13.61 -8.90 -7.15
N TRP A 44 12.70 -8.39 -6.32
CA TRP A 44 12.48 -6.95 -6.20
C TRP A 44 13.73 -6.20 -5.70
N HIS A 45 14.44 -6.76 -4.71
CA HIS A 45 15.66 -6.17 -4.19
C HIS A 45 16.80 -6.19 -5.22
N GLN A 46 16.92 -7.26 -6.00
CA GLN A 46 17.84 -7.33 -7.14
C GLN A 46 17.54 -6.24 -8.19
N PHE A 47 16.28 -6.11 -8.59
CA PHE A 47 15.84 -5.02 -9.48
C PHE A 47 16.19 -3.63 -8.92
N ARG A 48 15.95 -3.39 -7.62
CA ARG A 48 16.30 -2.12 -6.95
C ARG A 48 17.79 -1.83 -6.90
N GLN A 49 18.62 -2.87 -6.90
CA GLN A 49 20.08 -2.78 -6.96
C GLN A 49 20.61 -2.71 -8.39
N GLN A 50 19.74 -2.58 -9.39
CA GLN A 50 20.07 -2.54 -10.82
C GLN A 50 20.77 -3.82 -11.33
N THR A 51 20.60 -4.94 -10.62
CA THR A 51 21.13 -6.25 -11.05
C THR A 51 20.15 -7.02 -11.95
N LEU A 52 18.90 -6.55 -12.06
CA LEU A 52 17.91 -7.04 -13.00
C LEU A 52 17.28 -5.85 -13.73
N SER A 53 17.05 -6.02 -15.03
CA SER A 53 16.17 -5.15 -15.81
C SER A 53 14.70 -5.38 -15.45
N ARG A 54 13.84 -4.45 -15.89
CA ARG A 54 12.39 -4.56 -15.70
C ARG A 54 11.78 -5.76 -16.41
N LEU A 55 12.29 -6.08 -17.60
CA LEU A 55 11.84 -7.23 -18.39
C LEU A 55 12.23 -8.54 -17.68
N GLU A 56 13.46 -8.64 -17.19
CA GLU A 56 13.89 -9.82 -16.41
C GLU A 56 13.09 -9.98 -15.11
N LEU A 57 12.75 -8.87 -14.43
CA LEU A 57 11.86 -8.92 -13.27
C LEU A 57 10.49 -9.49 -13.65
N GLN A 58 9.90 -9.05 -14.77
CA GLN A 58 8.61 -9.53 -15.26
C GLN A 58 8.66 -11.03 -15.58
N ASP A 59 9.67 -11.47 -16.32
CA ASP A 59 9.84 -12.86 -16.71
C ASP A 59 10.03 -13.78 -15.50
N ARG A 60 10.83 -13.35 -14.51
CA ARG A 60 11.09 -14.13 -13.29
C ARG A 60 9.93 -14.12 -12.31
N ILE A 61 9.13 -13.05 -12.27
CA ILE A 61 7.92 -13.02 -11.42
C ILE A 61 6.80 -13.87 -11.99
N GLN A 62 6.69 -14.02 -13.32
CA GLN A 62 5.60 -14.77 -13.95
C GLN A 62 5.40 -16.20 -13.39
N PRO A 63 6.43 -17.04 -13.21
CA PRO A 63 6.25 -18.35 -12.58
C PRO A 63 5.84 -18.24 -11.10
N LEU A 64 6.35 -17.26 -10.34
CA LEU A 64 5.95 -17.05 -8.95
C LEU A 64 4.49 -16.61 -8.83
N ARG A 65 4.03 -15.80 -9.79
CA ARG A 65 2.63 -15.39 -9.90
C ARG A 65 1.69 -16.57 -10.11
N GLN A 66 2.05 -17.49 -11.01
CA GLN A 66 1.30 -18.72 -11.25
C GLN A 66 1.28 -19.62 -10.00
N GLN A 67 2.42 -19.78 -9.33
CA GLN A 67 2.50 -20.58 -8.10
C GLN A 67 1.69 -19.96 -6.96
N LEU A 68 1.72 -18.64 -6.80
CA LEU A 68 0.91 -17.93 -5.81
C LEU A 68 -0.57 -18.12 -6.12
N GLN A 69 -0.98 -17.94 -7.38
CA GLN A 69 -2.36 -18.16 -7.79
C GLN A 69 -2.82 -19.60 -7.48
N ALA A 70 -2.02 -20.61 -7.82
CA ALA A 70 -2.34 -22.02 -7.54
C ALA A 70 -2.49 -22.27 -6.02
N CYS A 71 -1.61 -21.71 -5.18
CA CYS A 71 -1.74 -21.80 -3.73
C CYS A 71 -3.05 -21.13 -3.24
N LEU A 72 -3.39 -19.96 -3.79
CA LEU A 72 -4.62 -19.26 -3.42
C LEU A 72 -5.87 -20.03 -3.87
N GLU A 73 -5.86 -20.66 -5.05
CA GLU A 73 -6.95 -21.51 -5.54
C GLU A 73 -7.14 -22.75 -4.66
N GLU A 74 -6.04 -23.43 -4.30
CA GLU A 74 -6.04 -24.54 -3.34
C GLU A 74 -6.67 -24.10 -2.02
N GLY A 75 -6.19 -23.00 -1.42
CA GLY A 75 -6.74 -22.47 -0.17
C GLY A 75 -8.20 -22.02 -0.28
N ALA A 76 -8.64 -21.55 -1.45
CA ALA A 76 -10.03 -21.17 -1.69
C ALA A 76 -10.98 -22.37 -1.84
N SER A 77 -10.44 -23.53 -2.20
CA SER A 77 -11.16 -24.79 -2.43
C SER A 77 -11.49 -25.56 -1.15
N PHE A 78 -10.83 -25.26 -0.03
CA PHE A 78 -11.11 -25.94 1.23
C PHE A 78 -12.59 -25.77 1.65
N SER A 79 -13.20 -26.89 2.04
CA SER A 79 -14.61 -26.94 2.42
C SER A 79 -14.82 -26.27 3.78
N VAL A 80 -15.68 -25.25 3.81
CA VAL A 80 -16.02 -24.48 5.02
C VAL A 80 -17.48 -24.05 4.97
N GLY A 81 -18.15 -24.01 6.12
CA GLY A 81 -19.54 -23.58 6.23
C GLY A 81 -19.76 -22.10 5.90
N TYR A 82 -20.97 -21.74 5.44
CA TYR A 82 -21.37 -20.40 4.98
C TYR A 82 -21.15 -19.26 6.02
N ARG A 83 -21.03 -19.59 7.31
CA ARG A 83 -20.76 -18.63 8.40
C ARG A 83 -19.72 -19.14 9.41
N GLU A 84 -18.92 -20.11 9.00
CA GLU A 84 -17.92 -20.70 9.87
C GLU A 84 -16.84 -19.68 10.25
N GLN A 85 -16.45 -19.66 11.54
CA GLN A 85 -15.46 -18.71 12.07
C GLN A 85 -14.14 -19.36 12.46
N THR A 86 -13.93 -20.61 12.05
CA THR A 86 -12.69 -21.34 12.28
C THR A 86 -11.49 -20.65 11.62
N PRO A 87 -10.27 -20.91 12.11
CA PRO A 87 -9.06 -20.46 11.43
C PRO A 87 -9.02 -20.87 9.95
N LEU A 88 -9.49 -22.07 9.60
CA LEU A 88 -9.57 -22.53 8.22
C LEU A 88 -10.52 -21.66 7.38
N ALA A 89 -11.72 -21.37 7.87
CA ALA A 89 -12.67 -20.48 7.19
C ALA A 89 -12.12 -19.07 6.96
N LYS A 90 -11.30 -18.57 7.89
CA LYS A 90 -10.56 -17.31 7.68
C LYS A 90 -9.52 -17.44 6.55
N THR A 91 -8.78 -18.56 6.47
CA THR A 91 -7.82 -18.82 5.37
C THR A 91 -8.53 -18.75 4.03
N VAL A 92 -9.63 -19.50 3.90
CA VAL A 92 -10.43 -19.59 2.67
C VAL A 92 -10.91 -18.21 2.23
N ARG A 93 -11.42 -17.39 3.16
CA ARG A 93 -11.86 -16.03 2.86
C ARG A 93 -10.72 -15.14 2.38
N THR A 94 -9.57 -15.19 3.05
CA THR A 94 -8.37 -14.44 2.62
C THR A 94 -7.96 -14.87 1.21
N CYS A 95 -7.84 -16.16 0.93
CA CYS A 95 -7.48 -16.67 -0.39
C CYS A 95 -8.46 -16.21 -1.49
N ARG A 96 -9.78 -16.33 -1.25
CA ARG A 96 -10.82 -15.86 -2.18
C ARG A 96 -10.76 -14.35 -2.41
N GLN A 97 -10.44 -13.56 -1.38
CA GLN A 97 -10.31 -12.11 -1.52
C GLN A 97 -9.09 -11.74 -2.36
N LEU A 98 -7.95 -12.42 -2.14
CA LEU A 98 -6.73 -12.17 -2.91
C LEU A 98 -6.88 -12.55 -4.38
N LEU A 99 -7.57 -13.65 -4.71
CA LEU A 99 -7.88 -14.02 -6.09
C LEU A 99 -8.70 -12.95 -6.84
N LYS A 100 -9.62 -12.27 -6.15
CA LYS A 100 -10.39 -11.15 -6.75
C LYS A 100 -9.53 -9.92 -7.04
N GLN A 101 -8.38 -9.79 -6.40
CA GLN A 101 -7.48 -8.65 -6.51
C GLN A 101 -6.10 -9.04 -7.05
N GLU A 102 -6.04 -10.17 -7.77
CA GLU A 102 -4.80 -10.79 -8.24
C GLU A 102 -3.95 -9.79 -9.04
N VAL A 103 -4.56 -9.06 -9.97
CA VAL A 103 -3.89 -8.01 -10.77
C VAL A 103 -3.23 -6.93 -9.90
N SER A 104 -3.89 -6.54 -8.80
CA SER A 104 -3.42 -5.51 -7.88
C SER A 104 -2.23 -5.97 -7.03
N LEU A 105 -1.92 -7.27 -6.98
CA LEU A 105 -0.73 -7.79 -6.31
C LEU A 105 0.55 -7.42 -7.08
N TRP A 106 0.45 -7.33 -8.41
CA TRP A 106 1.61 -7.27 -9.32
C TRP A 106 1.80 -5.92 -10.01
N THR A 107 1.06 -4.88 -9.63
CA THR A 107 1.14 -3.56 -10.28
C THR A 107 2.56 -2.98 -10.24
N PHE A 108 3.31 -3.21 -9.15
CA PHE A 108 4.70 -2.78 -8.96
C PHE A 108 5.70 -3.39 -9.96
N VAL A 109 5.31 -4.47 -10.64
CA VAL A 109 6.11 -5.18 -11.64
C VAL A 109 5.96 -4.56 -13.03
N HIS A 110 4.85 -3.87 -13.28
CA HIS A 110 4.55 -3.27 -14.58
C HIS A 110 4.70 -1.74 -14.58
N HIS A 111 4.39 -1.05 -13.49
CA HIS A 111 4.47 0.41 -13.41
C HIS A 111 5.71 0.94 -12.66
N GLU A 112 6.46 1.83 -13.30
CA GLU A 112 7.58 2.54 -12.68
C GLU A 112 7.11 3.40 -11.49
N GLY A 113 7.95 3.54 -10.47
CA GLY A 113 7.64 4.31 -9.26
C GLY A 113 6.66 3.66 -8.29
N VAL A 114 6.03 2.53 -8.65
CA VAL A 114 5.18 1.75 -7.76
C VAL A 114 6.03 0.73 -6.99
N GLU A 115 5.98 0.77 -5.66
CA GLU A 115 6.69 -0.18 -4.78
C GLU A 115 5.73 -1.28 -4.26
N PRO A 116 6.18 -2.54 -4.10
CA PRO A 116 5.35 -3.64 -3.61
C PRO A 116 4.87 -3.43 -2.17
N THR A 117 5.65 -2.70 -1.38
CA THR A 117 5.27 -2.25 -0.05
C THR A 117 4.77 -0.83 -0.13
N ASN A 118 3.59 -0.56 0.41
CA ASN A 118 2.98 0.77 0.45
C ASN A 118 3.67 1.71 1.47
N ASN A 119 5.00 1.63 1.59
CA ASN A 119 5.80 2.43 2.51
C ASN A 119 5.61 3.92 2.26
N ALA A 120 5.49 4.36 1.01
CA ALA A 120 5.29 5.77 0.69
C ALA A 120 3.94 6.30 1.19
N ALA A 121 2.81 5.62 0.93
CA ALA A 121 1.52 6.09 1.40
C ALA A 121 1.33 5.86 2.91
N GLU A 122 1.84 4.76 3.47
CA GLU A 122 1.83 4.56 4.92
C GLU A 122 2.67 5.64 5.64
N ARG A 123 3.86 5.98 5.09
CA ARG A 123 4.69 7.08 5.62
C ARG A 123 4.02 8.44 5.48
N SER A 124 3.34 8.72 4.37
CA SER A 124 2.65 10.01 4.17
C SER A 124 1.45 10.17 5.11
N LEU A 125 0.76 9.08 5.46
CA LEU A 125 -0.35 9.09 6.41
C LEU A 125 0.09 9.09 7.88
N ARG A 126 1.29 8.60 8.19
CA ARG A 126 1.78 8.43 9.57
C ARG A 126 1.74 9.74 10.41
N PRO A 127 2.16 10.91 9.91
CA PRO A 127 2.05 12.16 10.67
C PRO A 127 0.60 12.48 11.05
N ALA A 128 -0.34 12.27 10.13
CA ALA A 128 -1.77 12.51 10.37
C ALA A 128 -2.33 11.59 11.46
N VAL A 129 -1.99 10.29 11.40
CA VAL A 129 -2.43 9.29 12.37
C VAL A 129 -1.86 9.57 13.76
N ILE A 130 -0.57 9.91 13.86
CA ILE A 130 0.07 10.29 15.14
C ILE A 130 -0.57 11.55 15.70
N ALA A 131 -0.71 12.61 14.89
CA ALA A 131 -1.31 13.86 15.33
C ALA A 131 -2.75 13.66 15.82
N ARG A 132 -3.56 12.86 15.12
CA ARG A 132 -4.92 12.51 15.56
C ARG A 132 -4.91 11.74 16.88
N LYS A 133 -3.99 10.79 17.05
CA LYS A 133 -3.89 10.00 18.28
C LYS A 133 -3.50 10.87 19.49
N LEU A 134 -2.57 11.81 19.32
CA LEU A 134 -2.12 12.72 20.37
C LEU A 134 -3.14 13.82 20.70
N SER A 135 -3.89 14.30 19.71
CA SER A 135 -4.87 15.39 19.88
C SER A 135 -6.31 14.93 20.10
N PHE A 136 -6.55 13.61 20.12
CA PHE A 136 -7.89 12.98 20.07
C PHE A 136 -8.73 13.34 18.82
N GLY A 137 -8.14 14.03 17.84
CA GLY A 137 -8.79 14.45 16.60
C GLY A 137 -9.79 15.60 16.79
N SER A 138 -10.36 16.05 15.67
CA SER A 138 -11.40 17.10 15.67
C SER A 138 -12.78 16.51 15.93
N ARG A 139 -13.56 17.17 16.79
CA ARG A 139 -14.99 16.86 17.01
C ARG A 139 -15.94 17.66 16.11
N SER A 140 -15.43 18.57 15.29
CA SER A 140 -16.22 19.36 14.34
C SER A 140 -15.79 19.10 12.90
N ARG A 141 -16.73 19.24 11.96
CA ARG A 141 -16.47 19.15 10.51
C ARG A 141 -15.42 20.17 10.07
N GLN A 142 -15.51 21.39 10.60
CA GLN A 142 -14.59 22.48 10.26
C GLN A 142 -13.16 22.18 10.72
N GLY A 143 -12.98 21.67 11.95
CA GLY A 143 -11.66 21.28 12.44
C GLY A 143 -11.06 20.10 11.65
N SER A 144 -11.90 19.14 11.23
CA SER A 144 -11.45 18.02 10.40
C SER A 144 -10.99 18.49 9.01
N GLN A 145 -11.71 19.43 8.40
CA GLN A 145 -11.32 20.04 7.13
C GLN A 145 -10.03 20.87 7.25
N PHE A 146 -9.87 21.61 8.35
CA PHE A 146 -8.65 22.36 8.62
C PHE A 146 -7.42 21.44 8.70
N VAL A 147 -7.50 20.39 9.52
CA VAL A 147 -6.40 19.41 9.66
C VAL A 147 -6.11 18.72 8.34
N ALA A 148 -7.14 18.31 7.59
CA ALA A 148 -6.95 17.68 6.28
C ALA A 148 -6.22 18.60 5.30
N ARG A 149 -6.63 19.88 5.18
CA ARG A 149 -5.99 20.86 4.29
C ARG A 149 -4.54 21.14 4.69
N LEU A 150 -4.28 21.29 5.99
CA LEU A 150 -2.93 21.54 6.49
C LEU A 150 -1.99 20.36 6.21
N LEU A 151 -2.48 19.13 6.40
CA LEU A 151 -1.72 17.92 6.07
C LEU A 151 -1.45 17.82 4.56
N THR A 152 -2.42 18.13 3.70
CA THR A 152 -2.21 18.18 2.25
C THR A 152 -1.11 19.18 1.89
N VAL A 153 -1.23 20.43 2.35
CA VAL A 153 -0.25 21.49 2.05
C VAL A 153 1.15 21.09 2.53
N THR A 154 1.28 20.71 3.80
CA THR A 154 2.58 20.37 4.40
C THR A 154 3.21 19.13 3.77
N SER A 155 2.42 18.12 3.42
CA SER A 155 2.94 16.90 2.77
C SER A 155 3.40 17.18 1.35
N SER A 156 2.61 17.94 0.57
CA SER A 156 2.98 18.34 -0.80
C SER A 156 4.24 19.19 -0.83
N LEU A 157 4.34 20.22 0.02
CA LEU A 157 5.52 21.10 0.06
C LEU A 157 6.80 20.36 0.49
N LYS A 158 6.71 19.40 1.41
CA LYS A 158 7.85 18.55 1.78
C LYS A 158 8.37 17.74 0.60
N VAL A 159 7.46 17.10 -0.16
CA VAL A 159 7.84 16.33 -1.36
C VAL A 159 8.46 17.24 -2.43
N GLN A 160 7.90 18.44 -2.60
CA GLN A 160 8.40 19.45 -3.53
C GLN A 160 9.66 20.20 -3.03
N GLN A 161 10.16 19.89 -1.83
CA GLN A 161 11.28 20.59 -1.18
C GLN A 161 11.09 22.12 -1.07
N ARG A 162 9.84 22.57 -0.90
CA ARG A 162 9.48 23.99 -0.76
C ARG A 162 9.32 24.39 0.71
N PRO A 163 9.69 25.63 1.10
CA PRO A 163 9.57 26.09 2.47
C PRO A 163 8.10 26.22 2.89
N ILE A 164 7.73 25.47 3.94
CA ILE A 164 6.34 25.39 4.43
C ILE A 164 5.88 26.71 5.03
N LEU A 165 6.71 27.33 5.87
CA LEU A 165 6.35 28.55 6.59
C LEU A 165 6.10 29.71 5.63
N ASP A 166 6.93 29.84 4.59
CA ASP A 166 6.79 30.89 3.58
C ASP A 166 5.48 30.72 2.82
N PHE A 167 5.17 29.51 2.37
CA PHE A 167 3.90 29.23 1.68
C PHE A 167 2.68 29.55 2.56
N LEU A 168 2.69 29.17 3.84
CA LEU A 168 1.59 29.47 4.76
C LEU A 168 1.47 30.97 5.02
N THR A 169 2.59 31.67 5.11
CA THR A 169 2.64 33.13 5.27
C THR A 169 2.04 33.83 4.06
N ASP A 170 2.43 33.41 2.86
CA ASP A 170 1.90 33.94 1.60
C ASP A 170 0.40 33.64 1.45
N ALA A 171 -0.05 32.44 1.84
CA ALA A 171 -1.47 32.10 1.81
C ALA A 171 -2.30 32.99 2.76
N CYS A 172 -1.81 33.22 3.98
CA CYS A 172 -2.45 34.12 4.95
C CYS A 172 -2.46 35.58 4.45
N ARG A 173 -1.35 36.04 3.87
CA ARG A 173 -1.23 37.38 3.29
C ARG A 173 -2.20 37.57 2.14
N ALA A 174 -2.24 36.61 1.20
CA ALA A 174 -3.14 36.65 0.06
C ALA A 174 -4.60 36.71 0.50
N HIS A 175 -4.99 35.91 1.50
CA HIS A 175 -6.34 35.96 2.04
C HIS A 175 -6.68 37.32 2.66
N ARG A 176 -5.78 37.88 3.48
CA ARG A 176 -5.99 39.17 4.17
C ARG A 176 -6.09 40.36 3.23
N TYR A 177 -5.36 40.34 2.12
CA TYR A 177 -5.33 41.44 1.14
C TYR A 177 -6.16 41.15 -0.12
N HIS A 178 -6.98 40.10 -0.12
CA HIS A 178 -7.80 39.69 -1.26
C HIS A 178 -7.00 39.47 -2.56
N LEU A 179 -5.77 38.95 -2.44
CA LEU A 179 -4.90 38.61 -3.57
C LEU A 179 -5.10 37.13 -3.98
N ALA A 180 -4.55 36.77 -5.14
CA ALA A 180 -4.50 35.39 -5.59
C ALA A 180 -3.66 34.52 -4.62
N PRO A 181 -4.17 33.36 -4.16
CA PRO A 181 -3.43 32.48 -3.26
C PRO A 181 -2.27 31.78 -3.97
N PRO A 182 -1.17 31.47 -3.24
CA PRO A 182 -0.05 30.73 -3.82
C PRO A 182 -0.48 29.32 -4.27
N SER A 183 0.05 28.87 -5.41
CA SER A 183 -0.27 27.54 -5.95
C SER A 183 0.50 26.44 -5.23
N LEU A 184 -0.23 25.38 -4.86
CA LEU A 184 0.37 24.14 -4.36
C LEU A 184 0.90 23.24 -5.50
N LEU A 185 0.47 23.48 -6.73
CA LEU A 185 1.05 22.82 -7.90
C LEU A 185 2.42 23.45 -8.19
N PRO A 186 3.44 22.63 -8.54
CA PRO A 186 4.72 23.18 -8.95
C PRO A 186 4.54 24.05 -10.20
N PRO A 187 5.34 25.13 -10.36
CA PRO A 187 5.39 25.85 -11.63
C PRO A 187 5.79 24.88 -12.75
N ALA A 188 5.21 25.03 -13.93
CA ALA A 188 5.59 24.21 -15.08
C ALA A 188 7.10 24.37 -15.32
N GLU A 189 7.82 23.26 -15.44
CA GLU A 189 9.23 23.27 -15.79
C GLU A 189 9.40 24.02 -17.11
N SER A 190 10.29 25.03 -17.10
CA SER A 190 10.64 25.87 -18.26
C SER A 190 11.86 25.29 -18.95
#